data_AF-A0A6G2DWH7-F1
#
_entry.id   AF-A0A6G2DWH7-F1
#
_cell.length_a   1.000
_cell.length_b   1.000
_cell.length_c   1.000
_cell.angle_alpha   90.00
_cell.angle_beta   90.00
_cell.angle_gamma   90.00
#
_symmetry.space_group_name_H-M   'P 1'
#
loop_
_entity.id
_entity.type
_entity.pdbx_description
1 polymer ?
#
loop_
_entity_poly.entity_id
_entity_poly.type
_entity_poly.pdbx_seq_one_letter_code
_entity_poly.pdbx_strand_id
1 'polypeptide(L)'
;MAIDIKKRLKALPYIDIKAKSKHQEIISLKSGILRGQQFDSMPKSKSNKNQTEELNVLIIDKSEQLYKEIKQMYHERDELVQAIESLDDPVENIVMRLLY
;
A
#
# COMPACT_ATOMS: atom_id res chain seq x y z
N MET A 1 6.31 -21.67 -8.82
CA MET A 1 6.57 -21.46 -7.38
C MET A 1 5.27 -21.71 -6.65
N ALA A 2 5.12 -22.85 -5.95
CA ALA A 2 3.94 -23.08 -5.13
C ALA A 2 4.02 -22.15 -3.92
N ILE A 3 3.32 -21.03 -3.97
CA ILE A 3 3.16 -20.15 -2.81
C ILE A 3 2.41 -20.97 -1.76
N ASP A 4 3.02 -21.12 -0.58
CA ASP A 4 2.47 -21.92 0.52
C ASP A 4 1.14 -21.32 0.99
N ILE A 5 0.04 -21.97 0.62
CA ILE A 5 -1.33 -21.54 0.95
C ILE A 5 -1.51 -21.34 2.46
N LYS A 6 -0.80 -22.12 3.28
CA LYS A 6 -0.80 -22.00 4.74
C LYS A 6 -0.22 -20.67 5.19
N LYS A 7 0.82 -20.17 4.53
CA LYS A 7 1.38 -18.84 4.81
C LYS A 7 0.42 -17.73 4.41
N ARG A 8 -0.25 -17.87 3.27
CA ARG A 8 -1.27 -16.90 2.81
C ARG A 8 -2.43 -16.79 3.79
N LEU A 9 -2.99 -17.92 4.20
CA LEU A 9 -4.07 -17.97 5.19
C LEU A 9 -3.66 -17.36 6.53
N LYS A 10 -2.49 -17.72 7.06
CA LYS A 10 -1.97 -17.12 8.31
C LYS A 10 -1.74 -15.61 8.22
N ALA A 11 -1.49 -15.08 7.03
CA ALA A 11 -1.29 -13.66 6.82
C ALA A 11 -2.61 -12.87 6.74
N LEU A 12 -3.73 -13.53 6.41
CA LEU A 12 -5.05 -12.92 6.22
C LEU A 12 -5.46 -11.93 7.33
N PRO A 13 -5.41 -12.28 8.63
CA PRO A 13 -5.84 -11.37 9.70
C PRO A 13 -4.93 -10.15 9.85
N TYR A 14 -3.70 -10.19 9.32
CA TYR A 14 -2.74 -9.11 9.41
C TYR A 14 -2.77 -8.17 8.19
N ILE A 15 -3.51 -8.53 7.13
CA ILE A 15 -3.58 -7.72 5.90
C ILE A 15 -4.09 -6.32 6.19
N ASP A 16 -5.15 -6.19 6.98
CA ASP A 16 -5.75 -4.88 7.30
C ASP A 16 -4.80 -3.98 8.10
N ILE A 17 -4.08 -4.55 9.06
CA ILE A 17 -3.07 -3.83 9.85
C ILE A 17 -1.93 -3.36 8.93
N LYS A 18 -1.48 -4.22 8.01
CA LYS A 18 -0.42 -3.90 7.05
C LYS A 18 -0.86 -2.83 6.04
N ALA A 19 -2.10 -2.91 5.54
CA ALA A 19 -2.68 -1.90 4.67
C ALA A 19 -2.79 -0.53 5.38
N LYS A 20 -3.23 -0.52 6.65
CA LYS A 20 -3.29 0.69 7.47
C LYS A 20 -1.91 1.31 7.70
N SER A 21 -0.90 0.49 7.94
CA SER A 21 0.49 0.94 8.06
C SER A 21 0.99 1.60 6.76
N LYS A 22 0.73 1.00 5.60
CA LYS A 22 1.07 1.62 4.30
C LYS A 22 0.31 2.92 4.05
N HIS A 23 -0.95 3.02 4.46
CA HIS A 23 -1.68 4.29 4.40
C HIS A 23 -1.01 5.38 5.25
N GLN A 24 -0.49 5.05 6.43
CA GLN A 24 0.28 6.00 7.25
C GLN A 24 1.58 6.41 6.57
N GLU A 25 2.26 5.50 5.89
CA GLU A 25 3.44 5.81 5.08
C GLU A 25 3.11 6.82 3.98
N ILE A 26 2.00 6.64 3.26
CA ILE A 26 1.53 7.60 2.25
C ILE A 26 1.25 8.98 2.86
N ILE A 27 0.60 9.03 4.03
CA ILE A 27 0.34 10.30 4.73
C ILE A 27 1.66 11.00 5.06
N SER A 28 2.65 10.24 5.52
CA SER A 28 3.97 10.75 5.90
C SER A 28 4.77 11.23 4.69
N LEU A 29 4.66 10.54 3.55
CA LEU A 29 5.25 10.98 2.29
C LEU A 29 4.60 12.27 1.79
N LYS A 30 3.27 12.37 1.87
CA LYS A 30 2.53 13.54 1.43
C LYS A 30 2.75 14.77 2.31
N SER A 31 3.01 14.61 3.60
CA SER A 31 3.35 15.74 4.49
C SER A 31 4.73 16.34 4.18
N GLY A 32 5.63 15.56 3.57
CA GLY A 32 6.93 16.01 3.08
C GLY A 32 6.89 16.74 1.73
N ILE A 33 5.72 16.83 1.07
CA ILE A 33 5.58 17.57 -0.19
C ILE A 33 5.78 19.06 0.09
N LEU A 34 6.82 19.64 -0.49
CA LEU A 34 7.08 21.07 -0.43
C LEU A 34 6.01 21.78 -1.27
N ARG A 35 5.10 22.49 -0.60
CA ARG A 35 4.02 23.27 -1.22
C ARG A 35 4.57 24.52 -1.90
N GLY A 36 5.17 24.36 -3.09
CA GLY A 36 5.58 25.44 -3.98
C GLY A 36 6.69 26.33 -3.43
N GLN A 37 7.59 26.80 -4.31
CA GLN A 37 8.53 27.85 -3.94
C GLN A 37 7.73 29.13 -3.61
N GLN A 38 7.77 29.59 -2.36
CA GLN A 38 7.47 30.98 -2.04
C GLN A 38 8.61 31.80 -2.66
N PHE A 39 8.36 32.40 -3.82
CA PHE A 39 9.32 33.30 -4.46
C PHE A 39 9.34 34.63 -3.69
N ASP A 40 9.92 34.62 -2.50
CA ASP A 40 10.36 35.86 -1.87
C ASP A 40 11.79 36.14 -2.33
N SER A 41 11.89 36.88 -3.44
CA SER A 41 13.00 37.80 -3.73
C SER A 41 14.47 37.31 -3.78
N MET A 42 14.79 36.04 -4.11
CA MET A 42 16.20 35.60 -4.25
C MET A 42 16.78 35.66 -5.69
N PRO A 43 18.07 36.03 -5.87
CA PRO A 43 18.74 36.00 -7.16
C PRO A 43 18.96 34.54 -7.60
N LYS A 44 18.67 34.26 -8.88
CA LYS A 44 18.72 32.93 -9.48
C LYS A 44 20.07 32.24 -9.22
N SER A 45 20.03 31.11 -8.50
CA SER A 45 21.18 30.24 -8.26
C SER A 45 21.82 29.77 -9.57
N LYS A 46 23.13 29.42 -9.54
CA LYS A 46 23.95 29.00 -10.70
C LYS A 46 23.52 27.69 -11.38
N SER A 47 22.46 27.04 -10.91
CA SER A 47 21.93 25.79 -11.45
C SER A 47 20.42 25.91 -11.65
N ASN A 48 19.95 25.62 -12.87
CA ASN A 48 18.54 25.58 -13.24
C ASN A 48 17.83 24.27 -12.82
N LYS A 49 18.50 23.37 -12.09
CA LYS A 49 17.87 22.11 -11.65
C LYS A 49 16.86 22.40 -10.54
N ASN A 50 15.59 22.13 -10.82
CA ASN A 50 14.50 22.30 -9.87
C ASN A 50 14.43 21.10 -8.91
N GLN A 51 15.36 21.02 -7.97
CA GLN A 51 15.49 19.92 -7.00
C GLN A 51 14.20 19.68 -6.20
N THR A 52 13.40 20.72 -5.99
CA THR A 52 12.08 20.64 -5.33
C THR A 52 11.07 19.85 -6.16
N GLU A 53 11.03 20.07 -7.47
CA GLU A 53 10.15 19.33 -8.38
C GLU A 53 10.58 17.87 -8.50
N GLU A 54 11.88 17.60 -8.62
CA GLU A 54 12.41 16.23 -8.65
C GLU A 54 12.03 15.44 -7.37
N LEU A 55 12.14 16.07 -6.20
CA LEU A 55 11.71 15.46 -4.93
C LEU A 55 10.20 15.21 -4.89
N ASN A 56 9.39 16.16 -5.37
CA ASN A 56 7.94 16.01 -5.40
C ASN A 56 7.51 14.87 -6.36
N VAL A 57 8.16 14.73 -7.52
CA VAL A 57 7.91 13.61 -8.46
C VAL A 57 8.23 12.27 -7.78
N LEU A 58 9.38 12.15 -7.11
CA LEU A 58 9.74 10.92 -6.39
C LEU A 58 8.74 10.57 -5.28
N ILE A 59 8.24 11.57 -4.56
CA ILE A 59 7.21 11.37 -3.53
C ILE A 59 5.90 10.86 -4.14
N ILE A 60 5.51 11.38 -5.31
CA ILE A 60 4.31 10.95 -6.04
C ILE A 60 4.48 9.50 -6.50
N ASP A 61 5.59 9.17 -7.16
CA ASP A 61 5.88 7.83 -7.67
C ASP A 61 5.84 6.78 -6.55
N LYS A 62 6.51 7.09 -5.42
CA LYS A 62 6.53 6.19 -4.25
C LYS A 62 5.15 6.04 -3.63
N SER A 63 4.37 7.13 -3.57
CA SER A 63 2.99 7.06 -3.08
C SER A 63 2.12 6.18 -3.98
N GLU A 64 2.26 6.29 -5.30
CA GLU A 64 1.52 5.46 -6.27
C GLU A 64 1.88 3.98 -6.13
N GLN A 65 3.16 3.67 -5.94
CA GLN A 65 3.60 2.29 -5.66
C GLN A 65 2.92 1.74 -4.40
N LEU A 66 2.90 2.51 -3.31
CA LEU A 66 2.23 2.08 -2.08
C LEU A 66 0.72 1.87 -2.27
N TYR A 67 0.05 2.71 -3.06
CA TYR A 67 -1.37 2.49 -3.40
C TYR A 67 -1.58 1.18 -4.18
N LYS A 68 -0.71 0.88 -5.15
CA LYS A 68 -0.76 -0.39 -5.90
C LYS A 68 -0.58 -1.59 -4.97
N GLU A 69 0.38 -1.52 -4.06
CA GLU A 69 0.61 -2.57 -3.06
C GLU A 69 -0.58 -2.76 -2.11
N ILE A 70 -1.22 -1.68 -1.65
CA ILE A 70 -2.45 -1.75 -0.84
C ILE A 70 -3.58 -2.42 -1.63
N LYS A 71 -3.79 -2.02 -2.89
CA LYS A 71 -4.81 -2.60 -3.75
C LYS A 71 -4.57 -4.11 -3.95
N GLN A 72 -3.32 -4.50 -4.17
CA GLN A 72 -2.96 -5.90 -4.32
C GLN A 72 -3.22 -6.70 -3.03
N MET A 73 -2.88 -6.15 -1.86
CA MET A 73 -3.16 -6.81 -0.58
C MET A 73 -4.66 -7.05 -0.36
N TYR A 74 -5.51 -6.08 -0.69
CA TYR A 74 -6.97 -6.28 -0.61
C TYR A 74 -7.47 -7.30 -1.63
N HIS A 75 -6.94 -7.27 -2.85
CA HIS A 75 -7.30 -8.26 -3.86
C HIS A 75 -6.94 -9.68 -3.42
N GLU A 76 -5.74 -9.90 -2.89
CA GLU A 76 -5.30 -11.20 -2.37
C GLU A 76 -6.16 -11.68 -1.19
N ARG A 77 -6.63 -10.74 -0.35
CA ARG A 77 -7.58 -11.05 0.73
C ARG A 77 -8.91 -11.51 0.16
N ASP A 78 -9.48 -10.76 -0.77
CA ASP A 78 -10.79 -11.05 -1.36
C ASP A 78 -10.78 -12.40 -2.08
N GLU A 79 -9.70 -12.71 -2.81
CA GLU A 79 -9.51 -14.03 -3.44
C GLU A 79 -9.52 -15.17 -2.40
N LEU A 80 -8.83 -15.00 -1.27
CA LEU A 80 -8.75 -16.04 -0.24
C LEU A 80 -10.08 -16.20 0.50
N VAL A 81 -10.77 -15.10 0.80
CA VAL A 81 -12.10 -15.13 1.40
C VAL A 81 -13.06 -15.84 0.44
N GLN A 82 -13.07 -15.47 -0.84
CA GLN A 82 -13.93 -16.11 -1.83
C GLN A 82 -13.63 -17.60 -1.97
N ALA A 83 -12.35 -18.00 -1.92
CA ALA A 83 -11.97 -19.41 -1.93
C ALA A 83 -12.50 -20.17 -0.70
N ILE A 84 -12.48 -19.54 0.48
CA ILE A 84 -13.09 -20.10 1.70
C ILE A 84 -14.61 -20.21 1.54
N GLU A 85 -15.26 -19.19 0.96
CA GLU A 85 -16.71 -19.22 0.72
C GLU A 85 -17.15 -20.30 -0.26
N SER A 86 -16.30 -20.62 -1.24
CA SER A 86 -16.57 -21.63 -2.26
C SER A 86 -16.31 -23.07 -1.82
N LEU A 87 -15.94 -23.32 -0.56
CA LEU A 87 -15.76 -24.67 -0.06
C LEU A 87 -17.09 -25.44 -0.06
N ASP A 88 -17.06 -26.66 -0.61
CA ASP A 88 -18.26 -27.49 -0.77
C ASP A 88 -18.83 -27.97 0.57
N ASP A 89 -17.97 -28.24 1.56
CA ASP A 89 -18.40 -28.62 2.91
C ASP A 89 -18.71 -27.36 3.76
N PRO A 90 -19.97 -27.17 4.19
CA PRO A 90 -20.35 -26.06 5.06
C PRO A 90 -19.58 -26.03 6.39
N VAL A 91 -19.17 -27.18 6.92
CA VAL A 91 -18.41 -27.25 8.17
C VAL A 91 -16.99 -26.74 7.95
N GLU A 92 -16.34 -27.15 6.86
CA GLU A 92 -15.00 -26.66 6.50
C GLU A 92 -15.01 -25.15 6.25
N ASN A 93 -16.02 -24.62 5.54
CA ASN A 93 -16.23 -23.19 5.36
C ASN A 93 -16.26 -22.44 6.70
N ILE A 94 -17.10 -22.89 7.63
CA ILE A 94 -17.26 -22.25 8.95
C ILE A 94 -15.95 -22.30 9.74
N VAL A 95 -15.28 -23.45 9.75
CA VAL A 95 -13.99 -23.61 10.45
C VAL A 95 -12.94 -22.66 9.87
N MET A 96 -12.86 -22.56 8.54
CA MET A 96 -11.90 -21.70 7.86
C MET A 96 -12.17 -20.21 8.14
N ARG A 97 -13.44 -19.77 8.12
CA ARG A 97 -13.85 -18.40 8.51
C ARG A 97 -13.50 -18.02 9.94
N LEU A 98 -13.56 -18.99 10.85
CA LEU A 98 -13.29 -18.74 12.28
C LEU A 98 -11.78 -18.71 12.58
N LEU A 99 -10.97 -19.39 11.77
CA LEU A 99 -9.52 -19.50 11.98
C LEU A 99 -8.71 -18.38 11.32
N TYR A 100 -9.19 -17.80 10.22
CA TYR A 100 -8.44 -16.87 9.37
C TYR A 100 -9.23 -15.60 9.08
#